data_AF-A0A2V6WJ71-F1
#
_entry.id   AF-A0A2V6WJ71-F1
#
_cell.length_a   1.000
_cell.length_b   1.000
_cell.length_c   1.000
_cell.angle_alpha   90.00
_cell.angle_beta   90.00
_cell.angle_gamma   90.00
#
_symmetry.space_group_name_H-M   'P 1'
#
loop_
_entity.id
_entity.type
_entity.pdbx_description
1 polymer ?
#
loop_
_entity_poly.entity_id
_entity_poly.type
_entity_poly.pdbx_seq_one_letter_code
_entity_poly.pdbx_strand_id
1 'polypeptide(L)'
;MITLGSSAVSGQESPSGQIVRGRPLAEALRGGGYVVYFRHAATNADQVDTDKPDFARCETQRNLSDDGRRVARDIGVAVKALGIRVDKVVTSPYCRTVETAQLAFGRHEVSPVLYFAVGIEK
;
A
#
# COMPACT_ATOMS: atom_id res chain seq x y z
N MET A 1 -6.94 46.28 20.87
CA MET A 1 -5.82 45.95 19.96
C MET A 1 -5.63 44.45 20.05
N ILE A 2 -6.18 43.69 19.10
CA ILE A 2 -6.16 42.21 19.11
C ILE A 2 -5.10 41.77 18.11
N THR A 3 -4.01 41.21 18.58
CA THR A 3 -2.96 40.60 17.77
C THR A 3 -3.40 39.18 17.40
N LEU A 4 -3.76 38.98 16.13
CA LEU A 4 -3.94 37.65 15.54
C LEU A 4 -2.56 37.07 15.21
N GLY A 5 -2.15 36.05 15.96
CA GLY A 5 -0.95 35.27 15.65
C GLY A 5 -1.20 34.34 14.47
N SER A 6 -0.61 34.66 13.32
CA SER A 6 -0.57 33.75 12.17
C SER A 6 0.41 32.61 12.46
N SER A 7 -0.11 31.43 12.82
CA SER A 7 0.67 30.20 12.75
C SER A 7 0.76 29.77 11.29
N ALA A 8 1.86 30.12 10.64
CA ALA A 8 2.22 29.56 9.35
C ALA A 8 2.48 28.05 9.53
N VAL A 9 1.65 27.21 8.93
CA VAL A 9 2.01 25.81 8.70
C VAL A 9 3.14 25.84 7.67
N SER A 10 4.37 25.64 8.13
CA SER A 10 5.50 25.47 7.23
C SER A 10 5.36 24.08 6.60
N GLY A 11 4.72 24.01 5.44
CA GLY A 11 4.87 22.87 4.55
C GLY A 11 6.33 22.84 4.10
N GLN A 12 7.14 22.02 4.77
CA GLN A 12 8.48 21.71 4.29
C GLN A 12 8.32 20.99 2.95
N GLU A 13 8.66 21.69 1.87
CA GLU A 13 8.74 21.13 0.53
C GLU A 13 9.75 19.98 0.55
N SER A 14 9.28 18.77 0.22
CA SER A 14 10.16 17.60 0.16
C SER A 14 11.18 17.81 -0.97
N PRO A 15 12.49 17.71 -0.71
CA PRO A 15 13.50 17.83 -1.76
C PRO A 15 13.34 16.67 -2.74
N SER A 16 12.77 16.97 -3.91
CA SER A 16 12.60 15.99 -4.98
C SER A 16 13.97 15.46 -5.44
N GLY A 17 14.21 14.16 -5.24
CA GLY A 17 15.40 13.46 -5.77
C GLY A 17 16.34 12.84 -4.73
N GLN A 18 16.12 13.04 -3.43
CA GLN A 18 16.99 12.46 -2.40
C GLN A 18 16.50 11.06 -1.98
N ILE A 19 17.36 10.05 -2.09
CA ILE A 19 17.08 8.70 -1.58
C ILE A 19 17.26 8.70 -0.07
N VAL A 20 16.16 8.73 0.68
CA VAL A 20 16.15 8.63 2.15
C VAL A 20 16.04 7.16 2.56
N ARG A 21 16.82 6.72 3.55
CA ARG A 21 16.87 5.31 4.03
C ARG A 21 16.89 5.24 5.55
N GLY A 22 16.56 4.07 6.10
CA GLY A 22 16.72 3.78 7.53
C GLY A 22 15.90 4.68 8.44
N ARG A 23 16.50 5.13 9.56
CA ARG A 23 15.83 5.98 10.57
C ARG A 23 15.24 7.28 9.98
N PRO A 24 15.98 8.08 9.19
CA PRO A 24 15.41 9.27 8.55
C PRO A 24 14.16 9.01 7.71
N LEU A 25 14.10 7.86 7.02
CA LEU A 25 12.91 7.50 6.24
C LEU A 25 11.72 7.21 7.17
N ALA A 26 11.94 6.46 8.24
CA ALA A 26 10.88 6.18 9.22
C ALA A 26 10.36 7.47 9.88
N GLU A 27 11.25 8.42 10.19
CA GLU A 27 10.88 9.73 10.74
C GLU A 27 10.06 10.55 9.75
N ALA A 28 10.47 10.61 8.48
CA ALA A 28 9.69 11.27 7.43
C ALA A 28 8.28 10.65 7.31
N LEU A 29 8.19 9.31 7.25
CA LEU A 29 6.91 8.62 7.13
C LEU A 29 5.98 8.83 8.33
N ARG A 30 6.50 9.04 9.55
CA ARG A 30 5.69 9.43 10.72
C ARG A 30 5.05 10.81 10.57
N GLY A 31 5.74 11.73 9.88
CA GLY A 31 5.26 13.07 9.57
C GLY A 31 4.01 13.06 8.67
N GLY A 32 3.83 12.02 7.85
CA GLY A 32 2.73 11.92 6.89
C GLY A 32 2.97 12.74 5.62
N GLY A 33 1.95 12.84 4.75
CA GLY A 33 2.07 13.56 3.47
C GLY A 33 2.70 12.75 2.33
N TYR A 34 2.92 11.46 2.54
CA TYR A 34 3.53 10.56 1.56
C TYR A 34 2.55 9.51 1.04
N VAL A 35 2.75 9.09 -0.21
CA VAL A 35 2.15 7.87 -0.77
C VAL A 35 3.21 6.77 -0.74
N VAL A 36 2.92 5.67 -0.04
CA VAL A 36 3.74 4.47 -0.04
C VAL A 36 3.13 3.46 -1.01
N TYR A 37 3.86 3.13 -2.08
CA TYR A 37 3.42 2.21 -3.12
C TYR A 37 4.33 0.98 -3.17
N PHE A 38 3.75 -0.21 -3.13
CA PHE A 38 4.47 -1.48 -3.22
C PHE A 38 3.58 -2.57 -3.82
N ARG A 39 4.19 -3.65 -4.29
CA ARG A 39 3.47 -4.80 -4.86
C ARG A 39 2.78 -5.63 -3.77
N HIS A 40 1.82 -6.46 -4.17
CA HIS A 40 1.30 -7.53 -3.32
C HIS A 40 2.43 -8.41 -2.75
N ALA A 41 2.17 -9.08 -1.62
CA ALA A 41 3.10 -10.04 -1.04
C ALA A 41 3.31 -11.25 -1.96
N ALA A 42 4.26 -12.13 -1.60
CA ALA A 42 4.62 -13.29 -2.41
C ALA A 42 3.41 -14.18 -2.73
N THR A 43 3.37 -14.70 -3.95
CA THR A 43 2.31 -15.57 -4.45
C THR A 43 2.83 -16.99 -4.67
N ASN A 44 1.90 -17.93 -4.82
CA ASN A 44 2.20 -19.27 -5.33
C ASN A 44 2.62 -19.16 -6.81
N ALA A 45 3.86 -19.56 -7.14
CA ALA A 45 4.43 -19.36 -8.47
C ALA A 45 3.92 -20.37 -9.51
N ASP A 46 3.44 -21.52 -9.05
CA ASP A 46 2.80 -22.59 -9.82
C ASP A 46 1.38 -22.23 -10.28
N GLN A 47 0.74 -21.27 -9.60
CA GLN A 47 -0.56 -20.75 -10.02
C GLN A 47 -0.42 -19.73 -11.16
N VAL A 48 -1.42 -19.66 -12.03
CA VAL A 48 -1.55 -18.65 -13.06
C VAL A 48 -2.95 -18.04 -12.99
N ASP A 49 -3.06 -16.75 -13.31
CA ASP A 49 -4.37 -16.14 -13.52
C ASP A 49 -5.01 -16.77 -14.77
N THR A 50 -6.32 -16.96 -14.80
CA THR A 50 -7.03 -17.28 -16.05
C THR A 50 -6.98 -16.08 -17.01
N ASP A 51 -7.21 -16.29 -18.31
CA ASP A 51 -7.16 -15.23 -19.33
C ASP A 51 -8.12 -14.05 -19.06
N LYS A 52 -9.15 -14.27 -18.23
CA LYS A 52 -10.08 -13.27 -17.71
C LYS A 52 -10.38 -13.57 -16.25
N PRO A 53 -9.55 -13.11 -15.31
CA PRO A 53 -9.75 -13.41 -13.90
C PRO A 53 -11.01 -12.71 -13.41
N ASP A 54 -11.89 -13.47 -12.77
CA ASP A 54 -13.05 -12.91 -12.09
C ASP A 54 -12.60 -12.43 -10.70
N PHE A 55 -12.64 -11.11 -10.46
CA PHE A 55 -12.20 -10.52 -9.20
C PHE A 55 -13.04 -10.91 -7.99
N ALA A 56 -14.26 -11.39 -8.20
CA ALA A 56 -15.09 -11.95 -7.13
C ALA A 56 -14.72 -13.40 -6.80
N ARG A 57 -13.93 -14.07 -7.65
CA ARG A 57 -13.61 -15.50 -7.55
C ARG A 57 -12.10 -15.72 -7.50
N CYS A 58 -11.56 -15.75 -6.29
CA CYS A 58 -10.12 -15.87 -6.08
C CYS A 58 -9.52 -17.17 -6.63
N GLU A 59 -10.30 -18.24 -6.76
CA GLU A 59 -9.84 -19.51 -7.33
C GLU A 59 -9.45 -19.42 -8.82
N THR A 60 -9.86 -18.37 -9.54
CA THR A 60 -9.46 -18.14 -10.94
C THR A 60 -8.17 -17.32 -11.05
N GLN A 61 -7.50 -17.05 -9.93
CA GLN A 61 -6.37 -16.14 -9.82
C GLN A 61 -5.17 -16.82 -9.17
N ARG A 62 -3.98 -16.32 -9.48
CA ARG A 62 -2.78 -16.52 -8.67
C ARG A 62 -2.95 -15.78 -7.34
N ASN A 63 -2.86 -16.53 -6.24
CA ASN A 63 -3.08 -16.04 -4.88
C ASN A 63 -1.79 -16.01 -4.05
N LEU A 64 -1.86 -15.41 -2.86
CA LEU A 64 -0.73 -15.39 -1.92
C LEU A 64 -0.32 -16.82 -1.53
N SER A 65 0.98 -17.02 -1.38
CA SER A 65 1.52 -18.19 -0.68
C SER A 65 1.40 -18.01 0.83
N ASP A 66 1.60 -19.08 1.61
CA ASP A 66 1.60 -18.97 3.07
C ASP A 66 2.73 -18.08 3.58
N ASP A 67 3.89 -18.14 2.93
CA ASP A 67 4.99 -17.19 3.14
C ASP A 67 4.59 -15.76 2.81
N GLY A 68 3.86 -15.54 1.71
CA GLY A 68 3.30 -14.24 1.36
C GLY A 68 2.33 -13.71 2.41
N ARG A 69 1.45 -14.56 2.94
CA ARG A 69 0.54 -14.20 4.03
C ARG A 69 1.29 -13.85 5.31
N ARG A 70 2.37 -14.56 5.64
CA ARG A 70 3.23 -14.21 6.78
C ARG A 70 3.84 -12.83 6.57
N VAL A 71 4.49 -12.61 5.43
CA VAL A 71 5.11 -11.31 5.08
C VAL A 71 4.08 -10.17 5.10
N ALA A 72 2.86 -10.39 4.60
CA ALA A 72 1.80 -9.37 4.65
C ALA A 72 1.47 -8.95 6.10
N ARG A 73 1.39 -9.90 7.04
CA ARG A 73 1.19 -9.57 8.46
C ARG A 73 2.39 -8.84 9.05
N ASP A 74 3.61 -9.26 8.69
CA ASP A 74 4.85 -8.63 9.15
C ASP A 74 4.96 -7.17 8.69
N ILE A 75 4.46 -6.85 7.49
CA ILE A 75 4.34 -5.45 7.01
C ILE A 75 3.49 -4.64 8.00
N GLY A 76 2.32 -5.14 8.38
CA GLY A 76 1.44 -4.49 9.34
C GLY A 76 2.09 -4.27 10.72
N VAL A 77 2.75 -5.32 11.22
CA VAL A 77 3.51 -5.26 12.49
C VAL A 77 4.62 -4.22 12.41
N ALA A 78 5.40 -4.21 11.34
CA ALA A 78 6.50 -3.27 11.14
C ALA A 78 6.02 -1.82 11.03
N VAL A 79 4.97 -1.55 10.24
CA VAL A 79 4.37 -0.22 10.11
C VAL A 79 3.89 0.30 11.46
N LYS A 80 3.21 -0.56 12.25
CA LYS A 80 2.76 -0.22 13.59
C LYS A 80 3.92 0.02 14.56
N ALA A 81 4.93 -0.85 14.57
CA ALA A 81 6.11 -0.73 15.42
C ALA A 81 6.93 0.54 15.10
N LEU A 82 6.96 0.94 13.82
CA LEU A 82 7.59 2.17 13.38
C LEU A 82 6.74 3.41 13.69
N GLY A 83 5.49 3.29 14.16
CA GLY A 83 4.63 4.43 14.47
C GLY A 83 4.18 5.22 13.23
N ILE A 84 4.19 4.58 12.06
CA ILE A 84 3.76 5.22 10.80
C ILE A 84 2.24 5.24 10.76
N ARG A 85 1.66 6.43 10.57
CA ARG A 85 0.22 6.61 10.43
C ARG A 85 -0.19 6.27 9.01
N VAL A 86 -1.11 5.32 8.87
CA VAL A 86 -1.74 4.96 7.60
C VAL A 86 -3.17 5.48 7.65
N ASP A 87 -3.59 6.24 6.64
CA ASP A 87 -4.96 6.72 6.49
C ASP A 87 -5.72 5.81 5.52
N LYS A 88 -5.51 6.01 4.22
CA LYS A 88 -6.09 5.19 3.15
C LYS A 88 -5.17 4.04 2.73
N VAL A 89 -5.79 2.91 2.41
CA VAL A 89 -5.12 1.73 1.85
C VAL A 89 -5.86 1.37 0.57
N VAL A 90 -5.21 1.54 -0.59
CA VAL A 90 -5.84 1.33 -1.90
C VAL A 90 -5.19 0.14 -2.59
N THR A 91 -6.01 -0.73 -3.17
CA THR A 91 -5.56 -1.97 -3.82
C THR A 91 -6.08 -2.06 -5.25
N SER A 92 -5.40 -2.86 -6.09
CA SER A 92 -6.03 -3.33 -7.33
C SER A 92 -7.07 -4.41 -7.01
N PRO A 93 -7.96 -4.74 -7.96
CA PRO A 93 -9.03 -5.72 -7.74
C PRO A 93 -8.58 -7.17 -7.52
N TYR A 94 -7.30 -7.50 -7.72
CA TYR A 94 -6.82 -8.87 -7.58
C TYR A 94 -6.88 -9.35 -6.11
N CYS A 95 -7.25 -10.62 -5.91
CA CYS A 95 -7.35 -11.19 -4.57
C CYS A 95 -6.02 -11.11 -3.80
N ARG A 96 -4.88 -11.30 -4.48
CA ARG A 96 -3.54 -11.17 -3.87
C ARG A 96 -3.24 -9.76 -3.32
N THR A 97 -3.74 -8.69 -3.96
CA THR A 97 -3.55 -7.31 -3.46
C THR A 97 -4.50 -7.02 -2.31
N VAL A 98 -5.77 -7.42 -2.45
CA VAL A 98 -6.78 -7.30 -1.39
C VAL A 98 -6.37 -8.06 -0.13
N GLU A 99 -5.95 -9.31 -0.26
CA GLU A 99 -5.51 -10.15 0.87
C GLU A 99 -4.26 -9.57 1.55
N THR A 100 -3.30 -9.04 0.78
CA THR A 100 -2.12 -8.36 1.35
C THR A 100 -2.54 -7.18 2.23
N ALA A 101 -3.42 -6.31 1.72
CA ALA A 101 -3.88 -5.14 2.45
C ALA A 101 -4.73 -5.52 3.68
N GLN A 102 -5.60 -6.52 3.55
CA GLN A 102 -6.41 -7.01 4.65
C GLN A 102 -5.56 -7.57 5.78
N LEU A 103 -4.52 -8.36 5.46
CA LEU A 103 -3.61 -8.93 6.45
C LEU A 103 -2.70 -7.87 7.09
N ALA A 104 -2.22 -6.89 6.33
CA ALA A 104 -1.32 -5.86 6.83
C ALA A 104 -2.04 -4.76 7.64
N PHE A 105 -3.22 -4.33 7.19
CA PHE A 105 -3.86 -3.11 7.67
C PHE A 105 -5.30 -3.30 8.14
N GLY A 106 -5.91 -4.47 7.91
CA GLY A 106 -7.28 -4.78 8.30
C GLY A 106 -8.36 -4.05 7.50
N ARG A 107 -7.98 -3.24 6.52
CA ARG A 107 -8.88 -2.42 5.70
C ARG A 107 -8.27 -2.14 4.32
N HIS A 108 -9.13 -1.90 3.35
CA HIS A 108 -8.74 -1.55 1.99
C HIS A 108 -9.90 -0.90 1.22
N GLU A 109 -9.56 -0.11 0.22
CA GLU A 109 -10.45 0.35 -0.84
C GLU A 109 -9.96 -0.24 -2.17
N VAL A 110 -10.86 -0.87 -2.94
CA VAL A 110 -10.51 -1.42 -4.25
C VAL A 110 -10.63 -0.32 -5.29
N SER A 111 -9.57 -0.15 -6.09
CA SER A 111 -9.53 0.81 -7.18
C SER A 111 -9.30 0.11 -8.52
N PRO A 112 -10.27 0.15 -9.45
CA PRO A 112 -10.12 -0.43 -10.78
C PRO A 112 -8.95 0.15 -11.58
N VAL A 113 -8.55 1.40 -11.32
CA VAL A 113 -7.45 2.05 -12.07
C VAL A 113 -6.06 1.51 -11.71
N LEU A 114 -5.93 0.72 -10.64
CA LEU A 114 -4.68 0.02 -10.29
C LEU A 114 -4.52 -1.32 -11.01
N TYR A 115 -5.42 -1.62 -11.95
CA TYR A 115 -5.43 -2.81 -12.78
C TYR A 115 -4.49 -2.68 -13.99
N PHE A 116 -3.17 -2.59 -13.78
CA PHE A 116 -2.22 -2.39 -14.89
C PHE A 116 -1.87 -3.68 -15.68
N ALA A 117 -2.69 -4.73 -15.61
CA ALA A 117 -2.34 -6.05 -16.18
C ALA A 117 -3.31 -6.63 -17.23
N VAL A 118 -4.41 -5.96 -17.57
CA VAL A 118 -5.18 -6.36 -18.76
C VAL A 118 -5.49 -5.10 -19.53
N GLY A 119 -5.24 -5.14 -20.84
CA GLY A 119 -5.60 -4.08 -21.77
C GLY A 119 -7.10 -3.89 -21.81
N ILE A 120 -7.66 -3.24 -20.79
CA ILE A 120 -8.93 -2.54 -20.87
C ILE A 120 -8.57 -1.24 -21.59
N GLU A 121 -9.08 -1.11 -22.79
CA GLU A 121 -8.81 -0.01 -23.72
C GLU A 121 -9.03 1.36 -23.10
N LYS A 122 -8.38 2.37 -23.72
CA LYS A 122 -8.63 3.80 -23.54
C LYS A 122 -10.11 4.15 -23.71
#